data_AF-A0A7V9TDG8-F1
#
_entry.id   AF-A0A7V9TDG8-F1
#
_cell.length_a   1.000
_cell.length_b   1.000
_cell.length_c   1.000
_cell.angle_alpha   90.00
_cell.angle_beta   90.00
_cell.angle_gamma   90.00
#
_symmetry.space_group_name_H-M   'P 1'
#
loop_
_entity.id
_entity.type
_entity.pdbx_description
1 polymer ?
#
loop_
_entity_poly.entity_id
_entity_poly.type
_entity_poly.pdbx_seq_one_letter_code
_entity_poly.pdbx_strand_id
1 'polypeptide(L)'
;MPKRIFSGAQPTGNLHIGNYLGALRNWVELQYEYESFFCIVNLHAITTPQDPKALAAKTKELARVYLAAGIDPKVSTVFVQSDVKEHAELSWLLNGVTRISELERMTQFKDKAKKARENVAAGLLNYPVLMAADILLYQTDLVPVGHDQKQHLELTRDIAIRFNRDFGEVFRVPDPYIPKVGALISALDDPTKKMSKSDENANGAIMLMDDADTIRRKFKRAVTDSGTEIRFDN
;
A
#
# COMPACT_ATOMS: atom_id res chain seq x y z
N MET A 1 -3.33 24.53 10.42
CA MET A 1 -2.23 23.69 9.87
C MET A 1 -2.74 23.01 8.62
N PRO A 2 -1.89 22.74 7.62
CA PRO A 2 -2.28 21.92 6.48
C PRO A 2 -2.79 20.55 6.94
N LYS A 3 -3.70 19.96 6.17
CA LYS A 3 -4.13 18.58 6.42
C LYS A 3 -2.96 17.62 6.18
N ARG A 4 -2.91 16.55 6.97
CA ARG A 4 -1.88 15.52 6.93
C ARG A 4 -2.34 14.29 6.18
N ILE A 5 -1.46 13.76 5.35
CA ILE A 5 -1.70 12.54 4.59
C ILE A 5 -0.63 11.51 4.90
N PHE A 6 -1.05 10.28 5.17
CA PHE A 6 -0.15 9.15 5.38
C PHE A 6 -0.44 8.07 4.33
N SER A 7 0.61 7.58 3.69
CA SER A 7 0.50 6.40 2.83
C SER A 7 1.73 5.53 2.96
N GLY A 8 1.53 4.21 2.95
CA GLY A 8 2.61 3.24 3.04
C GLY A 8 2.55 2.21 1.92
N ALA A 9 3.71 1.78 1.42
CA ALA A 9 3.80 0.61 0.56
C ALA A 9 4.80 -0.42 1.09
N GLN A 10 4.42 -1.69 1.01
CA GLN A 10 5.30 -2.78 1.36
C GLN A 10 6.43 -2.89 0.32
N PRO A 11 7.68 -3.14 0.75
CA PRO A 11 8.79 -3.44 -0.15
C PRO A 11 8.71 -4.90 -0.66
N THR A 12 7.57 -5.27 -1.23
CA THR A 12 7.28 -6.62 -1.74
C THR A 12 6.99 -6.62 -3.24
N GLY A 13 7.59 -7.60 -3.92
CA GLY A 13 7.52 -7.76 -5.38
C GLY A 13 8.19 -6.62 -6.15
N ASN A 14 8.18 -6.73 -7.47
CA ASN A 14 8.57 -5.63 -8.35
C ASN A 14 7.38 -4.71 -8.55
N LEU A 15 7.60 -3.39 -8.55
CA LEU A 15 6.57 -2.43 -8.93
C LEU A 15 6.34 -2.48 -10.44
N HIS A 16 5.08 -2.46 -10.86
CA HIS A 16 4.68 -2.33 -12.25
C HIS A 16 4.06 -0.96 -12.54
N ILE A 17 3.90 -0.63 -13.82
CA ILE A 17 3.36 0.67 -14.26
C ILE A 17 1.96 0.96 -13.70
N GLY A 18 1.14 -0.08 -13.50
CA GLY A 18 -0.15 0.05 -12.80
C GLY A 18 -0.03 0.55 -11.35
N ASN A 19 1.01 0.15 -10.61
CA ASN A 19 1.25 0.70 -9.26
C ASN A 19 1.68 2.17 -9.33
N TYR A 20 2.53 2.50 -10.31
CA TYR A 20 2.98 3.87 -10.53
C TYR A 20 1.81 4.81 -10.86
N LEU A 21 1.01 4.46 -11.88
CA LEU A 21 -0.11 5.28 -12.34
C LEU A 21 -1.28 5.31 -11.35
N GLY A 22 -1.52 4.22 -10.61
CA GLY A 22 -2.64 4.13 -9.67
C GLY A 22 -2.38 4.77 -8.30
N ALA A 23 -1.12 4.90 -7.87
CA ALA A 23 -0.78 5.40 -6.55
C ALA A 23 0.36 6.41 -6.57
N LEU A 24 1.57 6.01 -7.01
CA LEU A 24 2.77 6.83 -6.83
C LEU A 24 2.71 8.18 -7.56
N ARG A 25 2.10 8.22 -8.76
CA ARG A 25 1.87 9.48 -9.48
C ARG A 25 0.98 10.44 -8.70
N ASN A 26 -0.09 9.91 -8.08
CA ASN A 26 -0.99 10.71 -7.27
C ASN A 26 -0.27 11.24 -6.01
N TRP A 27 0.65 10.46 -5.44
CA TRP A 27 1.45 10.90 -4.28
C TRP A 27 2.36 12.09 -4.62
N VAL A 28 2.93 12.11 -5.83
CA VAL A 28 3.77 13.21 -6.30
C VAL A 28 2.99 14.53 -6.39
N GLU A 29 1.71 14.49 -6.74
CA GLU A 29 0.84 15.66 -6.74
C GLU A 29 0.46 16.05 -5.29
N LEU A 30 0.06 15.06 -4.49
CA LEU A 30 -0.41 15.26 -3.11
C LEU A 30 0.62 15.91 -2.18
N GLN A 31 1.91 15.66 -2.39
CA GLN A 31 2.96 16.22 -1.53
C GLN A 31 2.98 17.76 -1.52
N TYR A 32 2.46 18.41 -2.56
CA TYR A 32 2.40 19.87 -2.66
C TYR A 32 1.08 20.45 -2.13
N GLU A 33 0.07 19.60 -1.90
CA GLU A 33 -1.24 20.00 -1.37
C GLU A 33 -1.37 19.73 0.14
N TYR A 34 -0.65 18.72 0.66
CA TYR A 34 -0.77 18.21 2.02
C TYR A 34 0.58 18.00 2.70
N GLU A 35 0.62 18.10 4.02
CA GLU A 35 1.76 17.62 4.81
C GLU A 35 1.81 16.09 4.71
N SER A 36 2.79 15.57 3.97
CA SER A 36 2.76 14.20 3.47
C SER A 36 3.82 13.29 4.09
N PHE A 37 3.39 12.10 4.50
CA PHE A 37 4.21 11.04 5.07
C PHE A 37 4.12 9.80 4.18
N PHE A 38 5.24 9.44 3.54
CA PHE A 38 5.35 8.26 2.69
C PHE A 38 6.26 7.22 3.33
N CYS A 39 5.67 6.11 3.76
CA CYS A 39 6.33 5.10 4.57
C CYS A 39 6.63 3.82 3.77
N ILE A 40 7.86 3.33 3.85
CA ILE A 40 8.22 2.00 3.37
C ILE A 40 7.96 1.02 4.50
N VAL A 41 6.83 0.30 4.41
CA VAL A 41 6.29 -0.52 5.50
C VAL A 41 6.92 -1.93 5.54
N ASN A 42 8.19 -1.99 5.93
CA ASN A 42 8.94 -3.24 6.00
C ASN A 42 8.56 -4.14 7.21
N LEU A 43 7.97 -3.60 8.29
CA LEU A 43 7.42 -4.43 9.38
C LEU A 43 6.15 -5.16 8.94
N HIS A 44 5.36 -4.58 8.02
CA HIS A 44 4.23 -5.29 7.41
C HIS A 44 4.69 -6.44 6.51
N ALA A 45 5.83 -6.29 5.82
CA ALA A 45 6.35 -7.31 4.91
C ALA A 45 6.74 -8.62 5.63
N ILE A 46 7.21 -8.54 6.89
CA ILE A 46 7.63 -9.71 7.67
C ILE A 46 6.47 -10.51 8.30
N THR A 47 5.22 -10.12 8.02
CA THR A 47 4.03 -10.91 8.42
C THR A 47 3.84 -12.17 7.57
N THR A 48 4.62 -12.29 6.50
CA THR A 48 4.83 -13.50 5.70
C THR A 48 6.33 -13.81 5.64
N PRO A 49 6.75 -15.04 5.34
CA PRO A 49 8.18 -15.38 5.20
C PRO A 49 8.90 -14.46 4.19
N GLN A 50 10.09 -13.97 4.57
CA GLN A 50 10.94 -13.12 3.74
C GLN A 50 12.39 -13.62 3.78
N ASP A 51 13.10 -13.49 2.66
CA ASP A 51 14.57 -13.55 2.69
C ASP A 51 15.12 -12.19 3.21
N PRO A 52 15.94 -12.18 4.29
CA PRO A 52 16.41 -10.93 4.89
C PRO A 52 17.21 -10.04 3.94
N LYS A 53 18.05 -10.63 3.07
CA LYS A 53 18.87 -9.86 2.12
C LYS A 53 18.00 -9.26 1.02
N ALA A 54 17.03 -10.01 0.52
CA ALA A 54 16.06 -9.56 -0.46
C ALA A 54 15.18 -8.43 0.09
N LEU A 55 14.66 -8.56 1.33
CA LEU A 55 13.85 -7.52 1.96
C LEU A 55 14.64 -6.21 2.15
N ALA A 56 15.90 -6.30 2.60
CA ALA A 56 16.77 -5.14 2.72
C ALA A 56 17.04 -4.48 1.36
N ALA A 57 17.29 -5.27 0.31
CA ALA A 57 17.49 -4.77 -1.05
C ALA A 57 16.21 -4.10 -1.59
N LYS A 58 15.04 -4.72 -1.39
CA LYS A 58 13.74 -4.19 -1.84
C LYS A 58 13.30 -2.95 -1.09
N THR A 59 13.63 -2.82 0.18
CA THR A 59 13.42 -1.59 0.96
C THR A 59 14.19 -0.43 0.32
N LYS A 60 15.47 -0.64 -0.02
CA LYS A 60 16.29 0.36 -0.72
C LYS A 60 15.82 0.65 -2.14
N GLU A 61 15.40 -0.38 -2.88
CA GLU A 61 14.84 -0.24 -4.24
C GLU A 61 13.59 0.62 -4.23
N LEU A 62 12.66 0.36 -3.30
CA LEU A 62 11.42 1.12 -3.17
C LEU A 62 11.68 2.60 -2.84
N ALA A 63 12.63 2.88 -1.95
CA ALA A 63 13.06 4.25 -1.66
C ALA A 63 13.57 4.97 -2.92
N ARG A 64 14.42 4.30 -3.73
CA ARG A 64 14.89 4.88 -5.01
C ARG A 64 13.74 5.15 -5.97
N VAL A 65 12.77 4.25 -6.05
CA VAL A 65 11.60 4.42 -6.92
C VAL A 65 10.76 5.63 -6.49
N TYR A 66 10.54 5.84 -5.19
CA TYR A 66 9.82 7.02 -4.70
C TYR A 66 10.51 8.32 -5.13
N LEU A 67 11.81 8.43 -4.88
CA LEU A 67 12.59 9.61 -5.24
C LEU A 67 12.62 9.83 -6.76
N ALA A 68 12.85 8.76 -7.54
CA ALA A 68 12.89 8.83 -9.00
C ALA A 68 11.54 9.18 -9.62
N ALA A 69 10.43 8.80 -8.98
CA ALA A 69 9.08 9.18 -9.39
C ALA A 69 8.76 10.67 -9.15
N GLY A 70 9.54 11.36 -8.31
CA GLY A 70 9.36 12.79 -8.03
C GLY A 70 8.87 13.10 -6.62
N ILE A 71 8.91 12.15 -5.69
CA ILE A 71 8.74 12.48 -4.26
C ILE A 71 9.96 13.26 -3.79
N ASP A 72 9.76 14.51 -3.38
CA ASP A 72 10.81 15.40 -2.91
C ASP A 72 10.91 15.30 -1.38
N PRO A 73 12.03 14.79 -0.83
CA PRO A 73 12.24 14.69 0.62
C PRO A 73 12.40 16.06 1.31
N LYS A 74 12.49 17.16 0.56
CA LYS A 74 12.44 18.52 1.11
C LYS A 74 11.01 19.02 1.33
N VAL A 75 10.03 18.39 0.68
CA VAL A 75 8.60 18.78 0.73
C VAL A 75 7.79 17.78 1.53
N SER A 76 8.14 16.49 1.48
CA SER A 76 7.45 15.40 2.17
C SER A 76 8.42 14.58 3.03
N THR A 77 7.87 13.88 4.02
CA THR A 77 8.65 12.95 4.84
C THR A 77 8.62 11.57 4.20
N VAL A 78 9.79 11.05 3.82
CA VAL A 78 9.95 9.69 3.30
C VAL A 78 10.83 8.90 4.27
N PHE A 79 10.35 7.75 4.73
CA PHE A 79 11.07 6.97 5.74
C PHE A 79 10.77 5.47 5.68
N VAL A 80 11.58 4.68 6.38
CA VAL A 80 11.39 3.24 6.54
C VAL A 80 10.74 2.97 7.89
N GLN A 81 9.69 2.15 7.90
CA GLN A 81 8.88 1.89 9.09
C GLN A 81 9.68 1.35 10.28
N SER A 82 10.59 0.40 10.05
CA SER A 82 11.42 -0.18 11.12
C SER A 82 12.38 0.82 11.78
N ASP A 83 12.69 1.94 11.12
CA ASP A 83 13.64 2.93 11.62
C ASP A 83 12.98 3.88 12.63
N VAL A 84 11.66 3.80 12.78
CA VAL A 84 10.84 4.58 13.71
C VAL A 84 10.14 3.60 14.66
N LYS A 85 10.77 3.35 15.81
CA LYS A 85 10.32 2.35 16.81
C LYS A 85 8.89 2.62 17.32
N GLU A 86 8.47 3.87 17.28
CA GLU A 86 7.17 4.34 17.75
C GLU A 86 6.00 3.67 17.00
N HIS A 87 6.22 3.18 15.78
CA HIS A 87 5.24 2.35 15.07
C HIS A 87 4.94 1.04 15.81
N ALA A 88 5.98 0.35 16.28
CA ALA A 88 5.84 -0.89 17.04
C ALA A 88 5.32 -0.62 18.47
N GLU A 89 5.82 0.44 19.12
CA GLU A 89 5.38 0.85 20.46
C GLU A 89 3.89 1.22 20.46
N LEU A 90 3.44 2.05 19.52
CA LEU A 90 2.04 2.42 19.40
C LEU A 90 1.17 1.22 19.00
N SER A 91 1.63 0.36 18.08
CA SER A 91 0.90 -0.87 17.75
C SER A 91 0.66 -1.75 18.97
N TRP A 92 1.63 -1.83 19.90
CA TRP A 92 1.46 -2.55 21.15
C TRP A 92 0.39 -1.92 22.04
N LEU A 93 0.39 -0.60 22.18
CA LEU A 93 -0.64 0.12 22.95
C LEU A 93 -2.04 -0.07 22.35
N LEU A 94 -2.17 0.02 21.02
CA LEU A 94 -3.44 -0.14 20.31
C LEU A 94 -3.99 -1.58 20.40
N ASN A 95 -3.15 -2.59 20.63
CA ASN A 95 -3.63 -3.94 20.92
C ASN A 95 -4.47 -3.97 22.21
N GLY A 96 -4.17 -3.11 23.19
CA GLY A 96 -4.92 -3.03 24.46
C GLY A 96 -6.38 -2.61 24.30
N VAL A 97 -6.74 -1.98 23.18
CA VAL A 97 -8.11 -1.55 22.87
C VAL A 97 -8.75 -2.29 21.70
N THR A 98 -8.00 -3.09 20.95
CA THR A 98 -8.49 -3.82 19.77
C THR A 98 -9.00 -5.20 20.16
N ARG A 99 -10.20 -5.58 19.71
CA ARG A 99 -10.78 -6.90 20.01
C ARG A 99 -10.34 -7.93 18.97
N ILE A 100 -9.99 -9.13 19.42
CA ILE A 100 -9.62 -10.25 18.55
C ILE A 100 -10.69 -10.51 17.48
N SER A 101 -11.98 -10.45 17.84
CA SER A 101 -13.09 -10.68 16.90
C SER A 101 -13.16 -9.66 15.76
N GLU A 102 -12.60 -8.46 15.93
CA GLU A 102 -12.49 -7.47 14.86
C GLU A 102 -11.43 -7.89 13.84
N LEU A 103 -10.30 -8.41 14.33
CA LEU A 103 -9.20 -8.91 13.51
C LEU A 103 -9.60 -10.17 12.74
N GLU A 104 -10.25 -11.13 13.40
CA GLU A 104 -10.71 -12.38 12.78
C GLU A 104 -11.77 -12.16 11.69
N ARG A 105 -12.51 -11.04 11.75
CA ARG A 105 -13.52 -10.67 10.74
C ARG A 105 -12.92 -10.04 9.48
N MET A 106 -11.65 -9.66 9.49
CA MET A 106 -11.00 -9.04 8.33
C MET A 106 -10.97 -9.99 7.13
N THR A 107 -11.44 -9.53 5.97
CA THR A 107 -11.53 -10.35 4.76
C THR A 107 -10.14 -10.77 4.29
N GLN A 108 -9.18 -9.83 4.30
CA GLN A 108 -7.78 -10.13 3.94
C GLN A 108 -7.14 -11.17 4.86
N PHE A 109 -7.46 -11.14 6.17
CA PHE A 109 -6.98 -12.17 7.09
C PHE A 109 -7.55 -13.53 6.71
N LYS A 110 -8.87 -13.64 6.54
CA LYS A 110 -9.54 -14.90 6.16
C LYS A 110 -8.97 -15.47 4.86
N ASP A 111 -8.75 -14.64 3.85
CA ASP A 111 -8.24 -15.08 2.55
C ASP A 111 -6.79 -15.56 2.61
N LYS A 112 -5.93 -14.84 3.34
CA LYS A 112 -4.51 -15.22 3.51
C LYS A 112 -4.35 -16.40 4.46
N ALA A 113 -5.15 -16.48 5.53
CA ALA A 113 -5.14 -17.59 6.48
C ALA A 113 -5.56 -18.91 5.81
N LYS A 114 -6.60 -18.89 4.96
CA LYS A 114 -6.99 -20.07 4.16
C LYS A 114 -5.84 -20.61 3.30
N LYS A 115 -5.01 -19.73 2.73
CA LYS A 115 -3.83 -20.11 1.94
C LYS A 115 -2.70 -20.68 2.80
N ALA A 116 -2.49 -20.12 3.99
CA ALA A 116 -1.42 -20.53 4.91
C ALA A 116 -1.75 -21.76 5.77
N ARG A 117 -3.01 -22.22 5.79
CA ARG A 117 -3.49 -23.38 6.56
C ARG A 117 -3.14 -23.28 8.05
N GLU A 118 -2.32 -24.19 8.57
CA GLU A 118 -1.95 -24.27 9.99
C GLU A 118 -0.79 -23.33 10.37
N ASN A 119 -0.07 -22.78 9.40
CA ASN A 119 1.11 -21.93 9.62
C ASN A 119 0.79 -20.43 9.52
N VAL A 120 -0.26 -19.99 10.19
CA VAL A 120 -0.65 -18.57 10.22
C VAL A 120 0.14 -17.85 11.31
N ALA A 121 1.04 -16.95 10.91
CA ALA A 121 1.76 -16.11 11.84
C ALA A 121 0.81 -15.16 12.58
N ALA A 122 1.03 -14.93 13.89
CA ALA A 122 0.25 -13.95 14.66
C ALA A 122 0.30 -12.55 14.05
N GLY A 123 1.42 -12.17 13.42
CA GLY A 123 1.55 -10.92 12.68
C GLY A 123 0.53 -10.77 11.54
N LEU A 124 0.12 -11.88 10.89
CA LEU A 124 -0.90 -11.84 9.84
C LEU A 124 -2.30 -11.51 10.37
N LEU A 125 -2.60 -11.88 11.62
CA LEU A 125 -3.82 -11.45 12.31
C LEU A 125 -3.71 -10.00 12.79
N ASN A 126 -2.53 -9.61 13.28
CA ASN A 126 -2.34 -8.37 14.03
C ASN A 126 -1.90 -7.16 13.21
N TYR A 127 -1.45 -7.35 11.96
CA TYR A 127 -1.00 -6.22 11.12
C TYR A 127 -2.04 -5.10 10.92
N PRO A 128 -3.37 -5.32 10.99
CA PRO A 128 -4.31 -4.20 10.93
C PRO A 128 -4.14 -3.22 12.09
N VAL A 129 -3.71 -3.68 13.27
CA VAL A 129 -3.38 -2.81 14.41
C VAL A 129 -2.09 -2.03 14.17
N LEU A 130 -1.10 -2.68 13.55
CA LEU A 130 0.12 -1.99 13.12
C LEU A 130 -0.18 -0.91 12.07
N MET A 131 -1.08 -1.19 11.12
CA MET A 131 -1.54 -0.20 10.14
C MET A 131 -2.26 0.97 10.82
N ALA A 132 -3.09 0.71 11.84
CA ALA A 132 -3.70 1.76 12.63
C ALA A 132 -2.64 2.61 13.35
N ALA A 133 -1.62 2.00 13.93
CA ALA A 133 -0.51 2.72 14.54
C ALA A 133 0.22 3.60 13.52
N ASP A 134 0.52 3.05 12.33
CA ASP A 134 1.18 3.79 11.25
C ASP A 134 0.44 5.09 10.89
N ILE A 135 -0.89 5.03 10.82
CA ILE A 135 -1.74 6.17 10.46
C ILE A 135 -1.88 7.15 11.63
N LEU A 136 -2.18 6.65 12.82
CA LEU A 136 -2.54 7.49 13.97
C LEU A 136 -1.34 8.21 14.60
N LEU A 137 -0.14 7.65 14.47
CA LEU A 137 1.10 8.23 15.03
C LEU A 137 1.35 9.67 14.53
N TYR A 138 0.96 9.97 13.30
CA TYR A 138 1.21 11.26 12.66
C TYR A 138 0.02 12.24 12.74
N GLN A 139 -1.04 11.89 13.47
CA GLN A 139 -2.29 12.67 13.52
C GLN A 139 -2.86 12.90 12.11
N THR A 140 -2.89 11.81 11.33
CA THR A 140 -3.28 11.82 9.92
C THR A 140 -4.75 12.22 9.73
N ASP A 141 -5.02 13.14 8.82
CA ASP A 141 -6.38 13.55 8.46
C ASP A 141 -6.92 12.71 7.29
N LEU A 142 -6.06 12.35 6.33
CA LEU A 142 -6.44 11.68 5.09
C LEU A 142 -5.54 10.47 4.81
N VAL A 143 -6.10 9.38 4.29
CA VAL A 143 -5.32 8.19 3.87
C VAL A 143 -5.69 7.82 2.44
N PRO A 144 -4.75 7.86 1.47
CA PRO A 144 -4.98 7.35 0.13
C PRO A 144 -5.13 5.84 0.21
N VAL A 145 -6.35 5.35 0.06
CA VAL A 145 -6.65 3.91 0.15
C VAL A 145 -7.27 3.40 -1.14
N GLY A 146 -6.76 2.26 -1.61
CA GLY A 146 -7.46 1.45 -2.59
C GLY A 146 -8.71 0.80 -1.97
N HIS A 147 -9.61 0.31 -2.82
CA HIS A 147 -10.82 -0.38 -2.39
C HIS A 147 -10.52 -1.57 -1.45
N ASP A 148 -9.39 -2.24 -1.64
CA ASP A 148 -8.91 -3.37 -0.84
C ASP A 148 -8.51 -3.00 0.60
N GLN A 149 -8.16 -1.74 0.85
CA GLN A 149 -7.69 -1.27 2.16
C GLN A 149 -8.78 -0.54 2.97
N LYS A 150 -9.99 -0.40 2.42
CA LYS A 150 -11.11 0.30 3.08
C LYS A 150 -11.42 -0.30 4.45
N GLN A 151 -11.47 -1.63 4.56
CA GLN A 151 -11.80 -2.31 5.82
C GLN A 151 -10.76 -2.02 6.93
N HIS A 152 -9.48 -1.90 6.59
CA HIS A 152 -8.43 -1.56 7.55
C HIS A 152 -8.53 -0.10 8.00
N LEU A 153 -8.92 0.81 7.10
CA LEU A 153 -9.16 2.20 7.47
C LEU A 153 -10.36 2.33 8.41
N GLU A 154 -11.46 1.60 8.17
CA GLU A 154 -12.59 1.58 9.11
C GLU A 154 -12.17 1.07 10.48
N LEU A 155 -11.39 -0.02 10.55
CA LEU A 155 -10.85 -0.51 11.83
C LEU A 155 -9.95 0.54 12.51
N THR A 156 -9.12 1.25 11.75
CA THR A 156 -8.27 2.33 12.27
C THR A 156 -9.10 3.44 12.90
N ARG A 157 -10.20 3.83 12.25
CA ARG A 157 -11.16 4.82 12.77
C ARG A 157 -11.83 4.33 14.04
N ASP A 158 -12.30 3.08 14.06
CA ASP A 158 -12.93 2.48 15.24
C ASP A 158 -11.97 2.42 16.44
N ILE A 159 -10.69 2.10 16.20
CA ILE A 159 -9.65 2.12 17.22
C ILE A 159 -9.42 3.55 17.73
N ALA A 160 -9.30 4.54 16.84
CA ALA A 160 -9.10 5.94 17.21
C ALA A 160 -10.27 6.48 18.05
N ILE A 161 -11.51 6.28 17.60
CA ILE A 161 -12.73 6.71 18.31
C ILE A 161 -12.81 6.06 19.68
N ARG A 162 -12.53 4.76 19.77
CA ARG A 162 -12.54 4.01 21.03
C ARG A 162 -11.49 4.53 22.00
N PHE A 163 -10.27 4.72 21.53
CA PHE A 163 -9.19 5.26 22.34
C PHE A 163 -9.54 6.65 22.86
N ASN A 164 -10.08 7.52 22.00
CA ASN A 164 -10.48 8.87 22.38
C ASN A 164 -11.59 8.87 23.44
N ARG A 165 -12.59 8.00 23.29
CA ARG A 165 -13.66 7.83 24.26
C ARG A 165 -13.14 7.36 25.62
N ASP A 166 -12.24 6.38 25.62
CA ASP A 166 -11.81 5.69 26.84
C ASP A 166 -10.71 6.46 27.60
N PHE A 167 -9.87 7.24 26.90
CA PHE A 167 -8.69 7.91 27.47
C PHE A 167 -8.62 9.43 27.23
N GLY A 168 -9.60 10.01 26.53
CA GLY A 168 -9.64 11.43 26.15
C GLY A 168 -9.19 11.67 24.70
N GLU A 169 -9.53 12.83 24.14
CA GLU A 169 -9.26 13.18 22.74
C GLU A 169 -7.75 13.23 22.43
N VAL A 170 -7.20 12.14 21.87
CA VAL A 170 -5.78 11.98 21.57
C VAL A 170 -5.51 11.88 20.07
N PHE A 171 -6.33 11.12 19.34
CA PHE A 171 -6.14 10.88 17.91
C PHE A 171 -7.11 11.66 17.04
N ARG A 172 -6.63 12.21 15.93
CA ARG A 172 -7.51 12.57 14.81
C ARG A 172 -8.05 11.29 14.16
N VAL A 173 -9.33 11.31 13.81
CA VAL A 173 -9.99 10.19 13.11
C VAL A 173 -9.76 10.37 11.60
N PRO A 174 -9.01 9.49 10.92
CA PRO A 174 -8.62 9.67 9.53
C PRO A 174 -9.77 9.37 8.55
N ASP A 175 -9.90 10.17 7.49
CA ASP A 175 -10.85 9.94 6.39
C ASP A 175 -10.17 9.32 5.15
N PRO A 176 -10.90 8.56 4.32
CA PRO A 176 -10.36 8.05 3.06
C PRO A 176 -10.12 9.20 2.08
N TYR A 177 -8.95 9.19 1.44
CA TYR A 177 -8.69 9.98 0.25
C TYR A 177 -8.91 9.12 -0.98
N ILE A 178 -9.89 9.49 -1.80
CA ILE A 178 -10.18 8.84 -3.08
C ILE A 178 -9.57 9.71 -4.18
N PRO A 179 -8.52 9.23 -4.89
CA PRO A 179 -7.94 9.99 -6.00
C PRO A 179 -8.98 10.25 -7.09
N LYS A 180 -8.97 11.46 -7.65
CA LYS A 180 -9.87 11.86 -8.75
C LYS A 180 -9.65 11.01 -10.01
N VAL A 181 -8.44 10.47 -10.18
CA VAL A 181 -8.06 9.62 -11.31
C VAL A 181 -7.45 8.34 -10.76
N GLY A 182 -8.21 7.25 -10.82
CA GLY A 182 -7.71 5.90 -10.57
C GLY A 182 -7.63 5.16 -11.89
N ALA A 183 -6.47 5.17 -12.56
CA ALA A 183 -6.29 4.35 -13.75
C ALA A 183 -6.19 2.88 -13.32
N LEU A 184 -7.27 2.11 -13.45
CA LEU A 184 -7.19 0.66 -13.38
C LEU A 184 -6.50 0.19 -14.66
N ILE A 185 -5.22 -0.13 -14.55
CA ILE A 185 -4.43 -0.62 -15.67
C ILE A 185 -4.64 -2.12 -15.80
N SER A 186 -5.19 -2.57 -16.93
CA SER A 186 -5.36 -3.98 -17.25
C SER A 186 -4.03 -4.67 -17.54
N ALA A 187 -4.01 -5.99 -17.38
CA ALA A 187 -2.87 -6.82 -17.78
C ALA A 187 -2.74 -6.83 -19.32
N LEU A 188 -1.51 -6.90 -19.82
CA LEU A 188 -1.25 -6.89 -21.26
C LEU A 188 -1.65 -8.18 -21.97
N ASP A 189 -1.66 -9.31 -21.26
CA ASP A 189 -1.98 -10.64 -21.77
C ASP A 189 -3.45 -11.02 -21.57
N ASP A 190 -4.15 -10.38 -20.64
CA ASP A 190 -5.58 -10.55 -20.41
C ASP A 190 -6.20 -9.20 -19.98
N PRO A 191 -6.81 -8.45 -20.92
CA PRO A 191 -7.32 -7.11 -20.65
C PRO A 191 -8.53 -7.10 -19.70
N THR A 192 -9.13 -8.27 -19.41
CA THR A 192 -10.23 -8.41 -18.44
C THR A 192 -9.74 -8.42 -17.00
N LYS A 193 -8.43 -8.63 -16.78
CA LYS A 193 -7.81 -8.67 -15.47
C LYS A 193 -7.00 -7.41 -15.20
N LYS A 194 -6.94 -7.02 -13.92
CA LYS A 194 -6.03 -5.96 -13.45
C LYS A 194 -4.58 -6.46 -13.50
N MET A 195 -3.66 -5.59 -13.94
CA MET A 195 -2.24 -5.87 -13.89
C MET A 195 -1.79 -6.21 -12.46
N SER A 196 -1.10 -7.33 -12.29
CA SER A 196 -0.70 -7.88 -10.98
C SER A 196 0.81 -8.11 -10.87
N LYS A 197 1.35 -7.90 -9.66
CA LYS A 197 2.75 -8.21 -9.31
C LYS A 197 3.04 -9.70 -9.24
N SER A 198 2.00 -10.50 -8.99
CA SER A 198 2.12 -11.93 -8.66
C SER A 198 1.54 -12.83 -9.75
N ASP A 199 1.34 -12.29 -10.96
CA ASP A 199 0.92 -13.11 -12.09
C ASP A 199 2.04 -14.05 -12.51
N GLU A 200 1.71 -15.28 -12.87
CA GLU A 200 2.70 -16.27 -13.31
C GLU A 200 3.27 -15.88 -14.68
N ASN A 201 2.48 -15.20 -15.51
CA ASN A 201 2.93 -14.69 -16.78
C ASN A 201 3.59 -13.31 -16.63
N ALA A 202 4.92 -13.29 -16.63
CA ALA A 202 5.71 -12.06 -16.56
C ALA A 202 5.45 -11.08 -17.73
N ASN A 203 4.80 -11.51 -18.82
CA ASN A 203 4.47 -10.63 -19.95
C ASN A 203 3.21 -9.79 -19.71
N GLY A 204 2.37 -10.14 -18.73
CA GLY A 204 1.14 -9.40 -18.40
C GLY A 204 1.38 -8.04 -17.74
N ALA A 205 2.58 -7.78 -17.23
CA ALA A 205 2.92 -6.56 -16.52
C ALA A 205 4.22 -5.91 -17.02
N ILE A 206 4.23 -4.59 -17.16
CA ILE A 206 5.45 -3.79 -17.36
C ILE A 206 6.01 -3.42 -15.99
N MET A 207 7.17 -3.95 -15.64
CA MET A 207 7.85 -3.60 -14.39
C MET A 207 8.59 -2.28 -14.55
N LEU A 208 8.68 -1.48 -13.48
CA LEU A 208 9.38 -0.19 -13.52
C LEU A 208 10.89 -0.31 -13.78
N MET A 209 11.45 -1.50 -13.52
CA MET A 209 12.86 -1.81 -13.72
C MET A 209 13.10 -2.65 -14.99
N ASP A 210 12.09 -2.89 -15.82
CA ASP A 210 12.28 -3.57 -17.10
C ASP A 210 13.17 -2.73 -18.02
N ASP A 211 14.10 -3.37 -18.72
CA ASP A 211 14.89 -2.71 -19.76
C ASP A 211 14.02 -2.38 -21.00
N ALA A 212 14.51 -1.46 -21.84
CA ALA A 212 13.79 -0.97 -23.00
C ALA A 212 13.38 -2.08 -23.99
N ASP A 213 14.19 -3.12 -24.16
CA ASP A 213 13.90 -4.21 -25.10
C ASP A 213 12.87 -5.17 -24.53
N THR A 214 12.91 -5.42 -23.22
CA THR A 214 11.86 -6.14 -22.49
C THR A 214 10.52 -5.42 -22.57
N ILE A 215 10.50 -4.10 -22.35
CA ILE A 215 9.28 -3.27 -22.48
C ILE A 215 8.71 -3.38 -23.91
N ARG A 216 9.54 -3.17 -24.94
CA ARG A 216 9.12 -3.29 -26.35
C ARG A 216 8.56 -4.67 -26.66
N ARG A 217 9.21 -5.74 -26.18
CA ARG A 217 8.77 -7.11 -26.41
C ARG A 217 7.40 -7.39 -25.77
N LYS A 218 7.16 -6.90 -24.55
CA LYS A 218 5.88 -7.07 -23.85
C LYS A 218 4.75 -6.33 -24.57
N PHE A 219 4.95 -5.06 -24.94
CA PHE A 219 3.94 -4.30 -25.70
C PHE A 219 3.63 -4.92 -27.06
N LYS A 220 4.64 -5.42 -27.79
CA LYS A 220 4.42 -6.10 -29.09
C LYS A 220 3.55 -7.36 -28.99
N ARG A 221 3.43 -7.95 -27.79
CA ARG A 221 2.66 -9.18 -27.53
C ARG A 221 1.38 -8.90 -26.75
N ALA A 222 1.06 -7.63 -26.46
CA ALA A 222 -0.16 -7.28 -25.77
C ALA A 222 -1.37 -7.74 -26.59
N VAL A 223 -2.36 -8.30 -25.93
CA VAL A 223 -3.60 -8.77 -26.55
C VAL A 223 -4.38 -7.57 -27.08
N THR A 224 -4.77 -7.66 -28.35
CA THR A 224 -5.67 -6.72 -29.02
C THR A 224 -6.86 -7.49 -29.61
N ASP A 225 -7.86 -6.76 -30.09
CA ASP A 225 -8.92 -7.33 -30.93
C ASP A 225 -8.44 -7.54 -32.38
N SER A 226 -9.32 -8.10 -33.22
CA SER A 226 -9.10 -8.34 -34.65
C SER A 226 -9.45 -7.14 -35.55
N GLY A 227 -9.86 -6.02 -34.95
CA GLY A 227 -10.12 -4.78 -35.64
C GLY A 227 -8.84 -4.06 -36.06
N THR A 228 -9.03 -2.90 -36.69
CA THR A 228 -7.92 -2.03 -37.14
C THR A 228 -8.05 -0.60 -36.59
N GLU A 229 -9.08 -0.34 -35.78
CA GLU A 229 -9.34 0.97 -35.20
C GLU A 229 -8.64 1.12 -33.84
N ILE A 230 -8.09 2.29 -33.57
CA ILE A 230 -7.58 2.67 -32.24
C ILE A 230 -8.55 3.68 -31.67
N ARG A 231 -9.41 3.23 -30.76
CA ARG A 231 -10.44 4.06 -30.11
C ARG A 231 -10.72 3.58 -28.69
N PHE A 232 -11.36 4.43 -27.89
CA PHE A 232 -11.98 3.99 -26.65
C PHE A 232 -13.39 3.50 -26.96
N ASP A 233 -13.72 2.29 -26.52
CA ASP A 233 -15.10 1.84 -26.46
C ASP A 233 -15.74 2.49 -25.22
N ASN A 234 -16.61 3.48 -25.45
CA ASN A 234 -17.36 4.17 -24.40
C ASN A 234 -18.55 3.33 -23.92
#